data_AF-A0A2G2DLY2-F1
#
_entry.id   AF-A0A2G2DLY2-F1
#
_cell.length_a   1.000
_cell.length_b   1.000
_cell.length_c   1.000
_cell.angle_alpha   90.00
_cell.angle_beta   90.00
_cell.angle_gamma   90.00
#
_symmetry.space_group_name_H-M   'P 1'
#
loop_
_entity.id
_entity.type
_entity.pdbx_description
1 polymer ?
#
loop_
_entity_poly.entity_id
_entity_poly.type
_entity_poly.pdbx_seq_one_letter_code
_entity_poly.pdbx_strand_id
1 'polypeptide(L)' 'MSNQAFMDRRLGMTPLRRAGEPEEIAGVAVMLAGKAGGFVTGQNIIVDGGTTISDGN' A
#
# COMPACT_ATOMS: atom_id res chain seq x y z
N MET A 1 -24.18 -0.78 4.52
CA MET A 1 -23.63 -0.85 3.16
C MET A 1 -23.22 -2.29 2.93
N SER A 2 -23.56 -2.91 1.79
CA SER A 2 -22.97 -4.22 1.47
C SER A 2 -21.45 -4.05 1.42
N ASN A 3 -20.70 -5.03 1.93
CA ASN A 3 -19.24 -4.99 1.93
C ASN A 3 -18.69 -4.66 0.52
N GLN A 4 -19.37 -5.17 -0.51
CA GLN A 4 -19.02 -4.96 -1.91
C GLN A 4 -19.09 -3.50 -2.37
N ALA A 5 -20.22 -2.80 -2.14
CA ALA A 5 -20.37 -1.42 -2.62
C ALA A 5 -19.36 -0.45 -1.95
N PHE A 6 -18.98 -0.75 -0.71
CA PHE A 6 -17.92 -0.02 -0.01
C PHE A 6 -16.55 -0.27 -0.66
N MET A 7 -16.22 -1.54 -0.94
CA MET A 7 -14.96 -1.91 -1.59
C MET A 7 -14.85 -1.33 -3.00
N ASP A 8 -15.90 -1.42 -3.80
CA ASP A 8 -15.92 -0.88 -5.17
C ASP A 8 -15.65 0.63 -5.18
N ARG A 9 -16.25 1.37 -4.23
CA ARG A 9 -15.98 2.80 -4.06
C ARG A 9 -14.55 3.08 -3.66
N ARG A 10 -13.99 2.36 -2.68
CA ARG A 10 -12.59 2.56 -2.24
C ARG A 10 -11.61 2.22 -3.34
N LEU A 11 -11.76 1.06 -3.98
CA LEU A 11 -10.90 0.67 -5.10
C LEU A 11 -11.05 1.64 -6.28
N GLY A 12 -12.24 2.22 -6.48
CA GLY A 12 -12.47 3.32 -7.42
C GLY A 12 -11.76 4.63 -7.07
N MET A 13 -11.15 4.75 -5.91
CA MET A 13 -10.38 5.92 -5.48
C MET A 13 -8.89 5.57 -5.31
N THR A 14 -8.52 4.33 -4.99
CA THR A 14 -7.13 3.85 -5.00
C THR A 14 -6.52 3.95 -6.41
N PRO A 15 -5.36 4.60 -6.60
CA PRO A 15 -4.72 4.77 -7.91
C PRO A 15 -4.47 3.45 -8.65
N LEU A 16 -4.07 2.40 -7.94
CA LEU A 16 -3.88 1.07 -8.53
C LEU A 16 -5.17 0.30 -8.83
N ARG A 17 -6.35 0.79 -8.40
CA ARG A 17 -7.67 0.21 -8.71
C ARG A 17 -7.88 -1.25 -8.30
N ARG A 18 -7.07 -1.75 -7.36
CA ARG A 18 -7.14 -3.11 -6.85
C ARG A 18 -6.73 -3.18 -5.39
N ALA A 19 -7.14 -4.26 -4.73
CA ALA A 19 -6.58 -4.61 -3.43
C ALA A 19 -5.09 -4.95 -3.58
N GLY A 20 -4.33 -4.64 -2.54
CA GLY A 20 -2.96 -5.11 -2.41
C GLY A 20 -2.92 -6.58 -2.00
N GLU A 21 -1.87 -7.26 -2.39
CA GLU A 21 -1.57 -8.63 -1.95
C GLU A 21 -0.52 -8.60 -0.81
N PRO A 22 -0.54 -9.57 0.13
CA PRO A 22 0.42 -9.63 1.23
C PRO A 22 1.89 -9.58 0.79
N GLU A 23 2.20 -10.16 -0.36
CA GLU A 23 3.54 -10.22 -0.95
C GLU A 23 4.09 -8.82 -1.30
N GLU A 24 3.24 -7.83 -1.53
CA GLU A 24 3.67 -6.46 -1.83
C GLU A 24 4.24 -5.77 -0.58
N ILE A 25 3.67 -6.04 0.59
CA ILE A 25 4.22 -5.60 1.88
C ILE A 25 5.50 -6.37 2.19
N ALA A 26 5.49 -7.70 1.98
CA ALA A 26 6.64 -8.55 2.22
C ALA A 26 7.83 -8.15 1.33
N GLY A 27 7.59 -7.77 0.07
CA GLY A 27 8.61 -7.31 -0.85
C GLY A 27 9.35 -6.07 -0.34
N VAL A 28 8.61 -5.07 0.17
CA VAL A 28 9.21 -3.88 0.77
C VAL A 28 9.95 -4.23 2.07
N ALA A 29 9.40 -5.11 2.90
CA ALA A 29 10.07 -5.58 4.11
C ALA A 29 11.39 -6.28 3.81
N VAL A 30 11.43 -7.17 2.80
CA VAL A 30 12.65 -7.85 2.34
C VAL A 30 13.67 -6.86 1.77
N MET A 31 13.23 -5.88 0.99
CA MET A 31 14.10 -4.82 0.49
C MET A 31 14.76 -4.05 1.64
N LEU A 32 13.98 -3.67 2.66
CA LEU A 32 14.48 -2.94 3.84
C LEU A 32 15.41 -3.79 4.71
N ALA A 33 15.11 -5.08 4.87
CA ALA A 33 15.97 -6.01 5.59
C ALA A 33 17.25 -6.37 4.83
N GLY A 34 17.25 -6.19 3.50
CA GLY A 34 18.38 -6.47 2.62
C GLY A 34 19.40 -5.33 2.53
N LYS A 35 20.43 -5.54 1.70
CA LYS A 35 21.47 -4.52 1.44
C LYS A 35 20.90 -3.21 0.90
N ALA A 36 19.79 -3.25 0.16
CA ALA A 36 19.13 -2.07 -0.39
C ALA A 36 18.60 -1.13 0.71
N GLY A 37 18.23 -1.66 1.87
CA GLY A 37 17.78 -0.87 3.03
C GLY A 37 18.92 -0.38 3.94
N GLY A 38 20.19 -0.69 3.66
CA GLY A 38 21.30 -0.52 4.60
C GLY A 38 21.56 0.91 5.11
N PHE A 39 21.00 1.93 4.46
CA PHE A 39 21.08 3.33 4.89
C PHE A 39 19.71 4.01 5.03
N VAL A 40 18.63 3.22 5.00
CA VAL A 40 17.25 3.72 5.18
C VAL A 40 16.86 3.53 6.64
N THR A 41 16.74 4.64 7.37
CA THR A 41 16.34 4.62 8.79
C THR A 41 15.47 5.83 9.14
N GLY A 42 14.60 5.66 10.14
CA GLY A 42 13.70 6.72 10.62
C GLY A 42 12.61 7.15 9.62
N GLN A 43 12.33 6.33 8.60
CA GLN A 43 11.36 6.64 7.55
C GLN A 43 10.09 5.81 7.68
N ASN A 44 8.95 6.42 7.34
CA ASN A 44 7.70 5.72 7.08
C ASN A 44 7.58 5.48 5.57
N ILE A 45 7.48 4.23 5.15
CA ILE A 45 7.28 3.86 3.74
C ILE A 45 5.84 3.39 3.58
N ILE A 46 5.07 4.14 2.79
CA ILE A 46 3.66 3.87 2.51
C ILE A 46 3.54 2.88 1.36
N VAL A 47 2.84 1.77 1.60
CA VAL A 47 2.62 0.68 0.64
C VAL A 47 1.13 0.34 0.60
N ASP A 48 0.36 1.12 -0.14
CA ASP A 48 -1.11 1.12 -0.05
C ASP A 48 -1.83 1.26 -1.41
N GLY A 49 -1.10 1.03 -2.50
CA GLY A 49 -1.60 1.23 -3.86
C GLY A 49 -1.94 2.68 -4.22
N GLY A 50 -1.45 3.64 -3.44
CA GLY A 50 -1.63 5.08 -3.62
C GLY A 50 -2.84 5.68 -2.91
N THR A 51 -3.46 4.93 -2.01
CA THR A 51 -4.64 5.31 -1.22
C THR A 51 -4.42 6.63 -0.48
N THR A 52 -3.25 6.78 0.18
CA THR A 52 -2.84 7.98 0.94
C THR A 52 -2.91 9.28 0.13
N ILE A 53 -2.70 9.24 -1.20
CA ILE A 53 -2.68 10.46 -2.04
C ILE A 53 -4.01 10.74 -2.73
N SER A 54 -5.00 9.85 -2.65
CA SER A 54 -6.23 9.96 -3.43
C SER A 54 -7.51 9.93 -2.60
N ASP A 55 -7.58 9.07 -1.58
CA ASP A 55 -8.83 8.86 -0.83
C ASP A 55 -8.87 9.49 0.56
N GLY A 56 -7.79 10.20 0.90
CA GLY A 56 -7.76 11.15 2.02
C GLY A 56 -7.82 10.51 3.41
N ASN A 57 -7.45 9.24 3.51
CA ASN A 57 -7.31 8.55 4.79
C ASN A 57 -5.90 8.66 5.37
#